data_AF-A0A174C3M1-F1
#
_entry.id   AF-A0A174C3M1-F1
#
_cell.length_a   1.000
_cell.length_b   1.000
_cell.length_c   1.000
_cell.angle_alpha   90.00
_cell.angle_beta   90.00
_cell.angle_gamma   90.00
#
_symmetry.space_group_name_H-M   'P 1'
#
loop_
_entity.id
_entity.type
_entity.pdbx_description
1 polymer ?
#
loop_
_entity_poly.entity_id
_entity_poly.type
_entity_poly.pdbx_seq_one_letter_code
_entity_poly.pdbx_strand_id
1 'polypeptide(L)'
;MNTNEIDKLSFCKAHALFETGDIDRIEVGTVKGLCDIHRYLFDGLYRFAGQVRTLNIVKGNFRFANCMYLDVMLPVIEKMPETKFEEIIAKYI
;
A
#
# COMPACT_ATOMS: atom_id res chain seq x y z
N MET A 1 -9.08 19.25 -5.75
CA MET A 1 -8.21 18.72 -6.83
C MET A 1 -8.97 17.63 -7.56
N ASN A 2 -8.80 17.55 -8.86
CA ASN A 2 -9.26 16.39 -9.63
C ASN A 2 -8.23 15.24 -9.52
N THR A 3 -8.59 14.05 -10.01
CA THR A 3 -7.72 12.87 -9.93
C THR A 3 -6.38 13.06 -10.64
N ASN A 4 -6.36 13.68 -11.82
CA ASN A 4 -5.12 13.90 -12.57
C ASN A 4 -4.13 14.83 -11.82
N GLU A 5 -4.65 15.84 -11.12
CA GLU A 5 -3.85 16.71 -10.26
C GLU A 5 -3.27 15.95 -9.06
N ILE A 6 -4.09 15.10 -8.42
CA ILE A 6 -3.66 14.24 -7.32
C ILE A 6 -2.55 13.29 -7.79
N ASP A 7 -2.74 12.62 -8.93
CA ASP A 7 -1.78 11.66 -9.47
C ASP A 7 -0.46 12.33 -9.82
N LYS A 8 -0.49 13.55 -10.40
CA LYS A 8 0.71 14.33 -10.69
C LYS A 8 1.48 14.70 -9.42
N LEU A 9 0.79 15.12 -8.36
CA LEU A 9 1.41 15.46 -7.08
C LEU A 9 1.96 14.22 -6.37
N SER A 10 1.20 13.12 -6.40
CA SER A 10 1.63 11.83 -5.86
C SER A 10 2.85 11.29 -6.58
N PHE A 11 2.97 11.51 -7.89
CA PHE A 11 4.14 11.14 -8.68
C PHE A 11 5.39 11.93 -8.24
N CYS A 12 5.28 13.24 -8.02
CA CYS A 12 6.38 14.04 -7.47
C CYS A 12 6.79 13.57 -6.06
N LYS A 13 5.83 13.21 -5.21
CA LYS A 13 6.11 12.60 -3.89
C LYS A 13 6.83 11.26 -4.01
N ALA A 14 6.47 10.42 -4.99
CA ALA A 14 7.18 9.17 -5.25
C ALA A 14 8.65 9.42 -5.62
N HIS A 15 8.94 10.39 -6.48
CA HIS A 15 10.32 10.78 -6.78
C HIS A 15 11.08 11.20 -5.53
N ALA A 16 10.49 12.09 -4.72
CA ALA A 16 11.10 12.54 -3.47
C ALA A 16 11.38 11.37 -2.50
N LEU A 17 10.51 10.36 -2.42
CA LEU A 17 10.70 9.19 -1.56
C LEU A 17 12.02 8.45 -1.86
N PHE A 18 12.37 8.34 -3.15
CA PHE A 18 13.62 7.70 -3.57
C PHE A 18 14.82 8.65 -3.51
N GLU A 19 14.67 9.90 -3.98
CA GLU A 19 15.77 10.87 -4.04
C GLU A 19 16.30 11.27 -2.65
N THR A 20 15.44 11.27 -1.64
CA THR A 20 15.83 11.59 -0.25
C THR A 20 16.41 10.40 0.52
N GLY A 21 16.27 9.17 -0.02
CA GLY A 21 16.61 7.94 0.71
C GLY A 21 15.61 7.56 1.80
N ASP A 22 14.47 8.25 1.91
CA ASP A 22 13.43 7.90 2.89
C ASP A 22 12.86 6.49 2.66
N ILE A 23 12.90 6.00 1.41
CA ILE A 23 12.53 4.62 1.08
C ILE A 23 13.29 3.57 1.90
N ASP A 24 14.58 3.81 2.21
CA ASP A 24 15.43 2.85 2.93
C ASP A 24 15.06 2.74 4.42
N ARG A 25 14.23 3.66 4.92
CA ARG A 25 13.75 3.70 6.31
C ARG A 25 12.41 3.00 6.47
N ILE A 26 11.75 2.65 5.38
CA ILE A 26 10.45 1.99 5.40
C ILE A 26 10.64 0.50 5.69
N GLU A 27 9.81 -0.02 6.57
CA GLU A 27 9.82 -1.44 6.91
C GLU A 27 9.44 -2.30 5.69
N VAL A 28 10.24 -3.33 5.42
CA VAL A 28 10.07 -4.18 4.23
C VAL A 28 9.17 -5.38 4.56
N GLY A 29 8.24 -5.70 3.66
CA GLY A 29 7.41 -6.91 3.76
C GLY A 29 6.22 -6.82 4.73
N THR A 30 6.00 -5.65 5.35
CA THR A 30 4.95 -5.45 6.37
C THR A 30 3.82 -4.54 5.93
N VAL A 31 2.67 -4.71 6.59
CA VAL A 31 1.47 -3.90 6.40
C VAL A 31 1.75 -2.46 6.84
N LYS A 32 2.54 -2.28 7.89
CA LYS A 32 3.00 -0.96 8.34
C LYS A 32 3.82 -0.29 7.26
N GLY A 33 4.81 -0.98 6.68
CA GLY A 33 5.62 -0.48 5.57
C GLY A 33 4.76 -0.03 4.38
N LEU A 34 3.81 -0.87 3.96
CA LEU A 34 2.87 -0.51 2.89
C LEU A 34 2.01 0.71 3.24
N CYS A 35 1.54 0.82 4.48
CA CYS A 35 0.79 1.99 4.94
C CYS A 35 1.66 3.25 4.98
N ASP A 36 2.93 3.14 5.33
CA ASP A 36 3.88 4.25 5.34
C ASP A 36 4.20 4.72 3.92
N ILE A 37 4.38 3.82 2.95
CA ILE A 37 4.49 4.15 1.52
C ILE A 37 3.23 4.89 1.07
N HIS A 38 2.04 4.32 1.34
CA HIS A 38 0.78 4.95 0.94
C HIS A 38 0.61 6.32 1.61
N ARG A 39 1.05 6.49 2.85
CA ARG A 39 1.02 7.81 3.51
C ARG A 39 1.96 8.78 2.79
N TYR A 40 3.21 8.40 2.55
CA TYR A 40 4.18 9.27 1.89
C TYR A 40 3.67 9.79 0.54
N LEU A 41 3.11 8.89 -0.27
CA LEU A 41 2.60 9.20 -1.61
C LEU A 41 1.35 10.09 -1.59
N PHE A 42 0.45 9.90 -0.63
CA PHE A 42 -0.89 10.48 -0.67
C PHE A 42 -1.23 11.42 0.49
N ASP A 43 -0.32 11.67 1.41
CA ASP A 43 -0.55 12.58 2.53
C ASP A 43 -0.80 14.01 2.02
N GLY A 44 -1.88 14.62 2.54
CA GLY A 44 -2.43 15.88 2.04
C GLY A 44 -3.22 15.76 0.72
N LEU A 45 -3.26 14.60 0.06
CA LEU A 45 -4.00 14.37 -1.19
C LEU A 45 -5.27 13.52 -0.99
N TYR A 46 -5.19 12.48 -0.17
CA TYR A 46 -6.33 11.66 0.24
C TYR A 46 -6.49 11.67 1.76
N ARG A 47 -7.72 11.86 2.24
CA ARG A 47 -8.06 11.79 3.68
C ARG A 47 -7.74 10.45 4.34
N PHE A 48 -7.58 9.40 3.55
CA PHE A 48 -7.31 8.03 3.98
C PHE A 48 -5.85 7.61 3.76
N ALA A 49 -4.93 8.56 3.56
CA ALA A 49 -3.52 8.26 3.32
C ALA A 49 -2.92 7.38 4.44
N GLY A 50 -2.49 6.17 4.06
CA GLY A 50 -1.91 5.17 4.96
C GLY A 50 -2.91 4.51 5.90
N GLN A 51 -4.21 4.55 5.59
CA GLN A 51 -5.25 3.88 6.38
C GLN A 51 -5.71 2.60 5.69
N VAL A 52 -5.91 1.53 6.48
CA VAL A 52 -6.60 0.33 6.01
C VAL A 52 -8.07 0.66 5.79
N ARG A 53 -8.60 0.27 4.63
CA ARG A 53 -10.00 0.57 4.26
C ARG A 53 -11.00 -0.15 5.16
N THR A 54 -12.10 0.52 5.45
CA THR A 54 -13.25 -0.04 6.16
C THR A 54 -14.44 -0.35 5.24
N LEU A 55 -14.30 -0.09 3.94
CA LEU A 55 -15.31 -0.37 2.93
C LEU A 55 -14.84 -1.46 1.97
N ASN A 56 -15.79 -2.22 1.44
CA ASN A 56 -15.52 -3.17 0.36
C ASN A 56 -15.30 -2.44 -0.96
N ILE A 57 -14.36 -2.94 -1.77
CA ILE A 57 -14.04 -2.39 -3.09
C ILE A 57 -14.06 -3.50 -4.15
N VAL A 58 -14.45 -3.13 -5.36
CA VAL A 58 -14.63 -4.01 -6.52
C VAL A 58 -14.03 -3.32 -7.75
N LYS A 59 -13.42 -4.09 -8.65
CA LYS A 59 -12.98 -3.63 -9.97
C LYS A 59 -13.45 -4.62 -11.02
N GLY A 60 -14.35 -4.20 -11.91
CA GLY A 60 -15.04 -5.12 -12.83
C GLY A 60 -15.82 -6.19 -12.06
N ASN A 61 -15.61 -7.46 -12.41
CA ASN A 61 -16.24 -8.60 -11.72
C ASN A 61 -15.41 -9.13 -10.54
N PHE A 62 -14.26 -8.51 -10.22
CA PHE A 62 -13.39 -8.95 -9.14
C PHE A 62 -13.61 -8.13 -7.86
N ARG A 63 -13.81 -8.83 -6.75
CA ARG A 63 -13.93 -8.24 -5.41
C ARG A 63 -12.67 -8.53 -4.62
N PHE A 64 -12.06 -7.47 -4.08
CA PHE A 64 -10.93 -7.58 -3.16
C PHE A 64 -11.38 -8.16 -1.81
N ALA A 65 -10.44 -8.59 -0.97
CA ALA A 65 -10.71 -9.19 0.34
C ALA A 65 -11.75 -8.38 1.15
N ASN A 66 -12.65 -9.05 1.86
CA ASN A 66 -13.70 -8.32 2.58
C ASN A 66 -13.09 -7.44 3.69
N CYS A 67 -13.47 -6.16 3.77
CA CYS A 67 -12.94 -5.24 4.78
C CYS A 67 -13.12 -5.73 6.22
N MET A 68 -14.18 -6.50 6.50
CA MET A 68 -14.45 -7.08 7.81
C MET A 68 -13.40 -8.09 8.29
N TYR A 69 -12.57 -8.61 7.39
CA TYR A 69 -11.53 -9.59 7.74
C TYR A 69 -10.11 -9.07 7.50
N LEU A 70 -9.94 -7.79 7.13
CA LEU A 70 -8.60 -7.27 6.82
C LEU A 70 -7.70 -7.23 8.07
N ASP A 71 -8.26 -6.88 9.22
CA ASP A 71 -7.57 -6.86 10.51
C ASP A 71 -6.96 -8.22 10.89
N VAL A 72 -7.64 -9.32 10.57
CA VAL A 72 -7.16 -10.68 10.83
C VAL A 72 -6.30 -11.25 9.69
N MET A 73 -6.56 -10.87 8.43
CA MET A 73 -5.84 -11.39 7.26
C MET A 73 -4.48 -10.72 7.05
N LEU A 74 -4.39 -9.41 7.27
CA LEU A 74 -3.16 -8.64 7.03
C LEU A 74 -1.97 -9.16 7.86
N PRO A 75 -2.10 -9.47 9.17
CA PRO A 75 -1.02 -10.08 9.95
C PRO A 75 -0.60 -11.48 9.48
N VAL A 76 -1.48 -12.22 8.81
CA VAL A 76 -1.16 -13.54 8.25
C VAL A 76 -0.34 -13.38 6.97
N ILE A 77 -0.76 -12.47 6.08
CA ILE A 77 -0.03 -12.15 4.84
C ILE A 77 1.37 -11.62 5.14
N GLU A 78 1.49 -10.73 6.13
CA GLU A 78 2.77 -10.19 6.57
C GLU A 78 3.79 -11.28 6.93
N LYS A 79 3.34 -12.37 7.55
CA LYS A 79 4.17 -13.50 7.98
C LYS A 79 4.48 -14.52 6.87
N MET A 80 3.94 -14.34 5.66
CA MET A 80 4.28 -15.22 4.54
C MET A 80 5.77 -15.08 4.20
N PRO A 81 6.46 -16.20 3.90
CA PRO A 81 7.88 -16.18 3.58
C PRO A 81 8.14 -15.42 2.26
N GLU A 82 9.35 -14.88 2.13
CA GLU A 82 9.81 -14.10 0.96
C GLU A 82 11.26 -14.46 0.58
N THR A 83 11.69 -15.68 0.90
CA THR A 83 13.08 -16.11 0.70
C THR A 83 13.36 -16.58 -0.73
N LYS A 84 12.31 -16.98 -1.45
CA LYS A 84 12.37 -17.42 -2.84
C LYS A 84 11.41 -16.63 -3.70
N PHE A 85 11.70 -16.58 -5.00
CA PHE A 85 10.86 -15.88 -5.96
C PHE A 85 9.42 -16.40 -5.96
N GLU A 86 9.20 -17.72 -5.87
CA GLU A 86 7.87 -18.31 -5.81
C GLU A 86 7.08 -17.86 -4.58
N GLU A 87 7.76 -17.69 -3.44
CA GLU A 87 7.16 -17.23 -2.19
C GLU A 87 6.75 -15.75 -2.29
N ILE A 88 7.59 -14.92 -2.92
CA ILE A 88 7.29 -13.51 -3.22
C ILE A 88 6.06 -13.42 -4.15
N ILE A 89 6.02 -14.23 -5.22
CA ILE A 89 4.87 -14.27 -6.12
C ILE A 89 3.60 -14.67 -5.36
N ALA A 90 3.66 -15.72 -4.53
CA ALA A 90 2.52 -16.17 -3.76
C ALA A 90 2.01 -15.12 -2.75
N LYS A 91 2.89 -14.25 -2.23
CA LYS A 91 2.53 -13.18 -1.29
C LYS A 91 1.86 -11.99 -1.98
N TYR A 92 2.30 -11.62 -3.19
CA TYR A 92 1.96 -10.33 -3.80
C TYR A 92 1.09 -10.39 -5.07
N ILE A 93 0.91 -11.58 -5.69
CA ILE A 93 0.14 -11.76 -6.94
C ILE A 93 -1.04 -12.70 -6.72
#